data_AF-A0A524BF23-F1
#
_entry.id   AF-A0A524BF23-F1
#
_cell.length_a   1.000
_cell.length_b   1.000
_cell.length_c   1.000
_cell.angle_alpha   90.00
_cell.angle_beta   90.00
_cell.angle_gamma   90.00
#
_symmetry.space_group_name_H-M   'P 1'
#
loop_
_entity.id
_entity.type
_entity.pdbx_description
1 polymer ?
#
loop_
_entity_poly.entity_id
_entity_poly.type
_entity_poly.pdbx_seq_one_letter_code
_entity_poly.pdbx_strand_id
1 'polypeptide(L)' 'MKISTDDLKGLLFPTPPQDEQQEIVKYISEQNVKIDNGIAIKERQIAALKEYKTSLINSAVTGKIKVI' A
#
# COMPACT_ATOMS: atom_id res chain seq x y z
N MET A 1 -2.58 23.02 10.37
CA MET A 1 -3.48 22.71 11.50
C MET A 1 -2.60 22.30 12.67
N LYS A 2 -2.56 23.05 13.78
CA LYS A 2 -1.79 22.68 14.97
C LYS A 2 -2.80 22.19 16.01
N ILE A 3 -2.70 20.93 16.41
CA ILE A 3 -3.47 20.38 17.52
C ILE A 3 -2.67 20.69 18.78
N SER A 4 -3.27 21.43 19.71
CA SER A 4 -2.68 21.72 21.01
C SER A 4 -3.01 20.61 22.01
N THR A 5 -2.24 20.54 23.10
CA THR A 5 -2.48 19.58 24.18
C THR A 5 -3.83 19.76 24.85
N ASP A 6 -4.35 20.99 24.86
CA ASP A 6 -5.65 21.29 25.46
C ASP A 6 -6.81 20.81 24.58
N ASP A 7 -6.61 20.76 23.26
CA ASP A 7 -7.59 20.19 22.31
C ASP A 7 -7.75 18.68 22.51
N LEU A 8 -6.72 17.97 22.99
CA LEU A 8 -6.74 16.52 23.20
C LEU A 8 -7.31 16.12 24.56
N LYS A 9 -7.16 16.95 25.60
CA LYS A 9 -7.58 16.63 26.99
C LYS A 9 -9.09 16.41 27.15
N GLY A 10 -9.91 17.03 26.30
CA GLY A 10 -11.37 16.92 26.36
C GLY A 10 -11.96 15.80 25.50
N LEU A 11 -11.14 15.05 24.77
CA LEU A 11 -11.64 14.02 23.87
C LEU A 11 -12.07 12.78 24.66
N LEU A 12 -13.33 12.42 24.51
CA LEU A 12 -13.85 11.14 24.98
C LEU A 12 -13.55 10.07 23.92
N PHE A 13 -12.95 8.96 24.34
CA PHE A 13 -12.71 7.81 23.48
C PHE A 13 -13.12 6.52 24.19
N PRO A 14 -13.62 5.53 23.45
CA PRO A 14 -13.92 4.22 24.01
C PRO A 14 -12.64 3.60 24.55
N THR A 15 -12.68 3.14 25.79
CA THR A 15 -11.57 2.43 26.44
C THR A 15 -12.07 1.04 26.82
N PRO A 16 -12.10 0.08 25.87
CA PRO A 16 -12.52 -1.28 26.17
C PRO A 16 -11.48 -1.97 27.08
N PRO A 17 -11.78 -3.15 27.64
CA PRO A 17 -10.82 -3.94 28.40
C PRO A 17 -9.55 -4.23 27.60
N GLN A 18 -8.43 -4.43 28.30
CA GLN A 18 -7.12 -4.62 27.68
C GLN A 18 -7.08 -5.80 26.69
N ASP A 19 -7.82 -6.87 26.97
CA ASP A 19 -7.88 -8.05 26.10
C ASP A 19 -8.57 -7.71 24.77
N GLU A 20 -9.69 -6.99 24.81
CA GLU A 20 -10.40 -6.53 23.61
C GLU A 20 -9.54 -5.54 22.81
N GLN A 21 -8.81 -4.65 23.48
CA GLN A 21 -7.85 -3.77 22.80
C GLN A 21 -6.80 -4.57 22.01
N GLN A 22 -6.25 -5.64 22.61
CA GLN A 22 -5.27 -6.49 21.95
C GLN A 22 -5.86 -7.24 20.75
N GLU A 23 -7.09 -7.75 20.88
CA GLU A 23 -7.80 -8.41 19.77
C GLU A 23 -8.05 -7.45 18.60
N ILE A 24 -8.50 -6.22 18.89
CA ILE A 24 -8.71 -5.17 17.88
C ILE A 24 -7.39 -4.86 17.18
N VAL A 25 -6.31 -4.62 17.93
CA VAL A 25 -4.98 -4.32 17.36
C VAL A 25 -4.50 -5.48 16.50
N LYS A 26 -4.59 -6.72 16.99
CA LYS A 26 -4.18 -7.91 16.23
C LYS A 26 -4.94 -8.02 14.91
N TYR A 27 -6.26 -7.86 14.94
CA TYR A 27 -7.08 -7.90 13.73
C TYR A 27 -6.67 -6.82 12.72
N ILE A 28 -6.48 -5.58 13.17
CA ILE A 28 -6.05 -4.46 12.32
C ILE A 28 -4.67 -4.74 11.72
N SER A 29 -3.72 -5.20 12.53
CA SER A 29 -2.37 -5.57 12.06
C SER A 29 -2.43 -6.65 10.98
N GLU A 30 -3.23 -7.70 11.17
CA GLU A 30 -3.40 -8.76 10.19
C GLU A 30 -4.02 -8.26 8.86
N GLN A 31 -4.99 -7.34 8.92
CA GLN A 31 -5.56 -6.76 7.70
C GLN A 31 -4.57 -5.83 6.99
N ASN A 32 -3.82 -5.02 7.74
CA ASN A 32 -2.81 -4.13 7.17
C ASN A 32 -1.74 -4.91 6.41
N VAL A 33 -1.25 -6.03 6.95
CA VAL A 33 -0.28 -6.90 6.26
C VAL A 33 -0.83 -7.38 4.91
N LYS A 34 -2.11 -7.74 4.83
CA LYS A 34 -2.71 -8.16 3.55
C LYS A 34 -2.77 -7.01 2.55
N ILE A 35 -3.13 -5.81 3.01
CA ILE A 35 -3.20 -4.61 2.18
C ILE A 35 -1.80 -4.26 1.66
N ASP A 36 -0.80 -4.23 2.54
CA ASP A 36 0.60 -3.92 2.20
C ASP A 36 1.16 -4.92 1.18
N ASN A 37 0.87 -6.21 1.37
CA ASN A 37 1.24 -7.24 0.39
C ASN A 37 0.57 -7.01 -0.97
N GLY A 38 -0.71 -6.63 -0.97
CA GLY A 38 -1.46 -6.27 -2.18
C GLY A 38 -0.84 -5.08 -2.92
N ILE A 39 -0.47 -4.03 -2.17
CA ILE A 39 0.23 -2.85 -2.70
C ILE A 39 1.56 -3.27 -3.33
N ALA A 40 2.39 -4.02 -2.62
CA ALA A 40 3.70 -4.47 -3.11
C ALA A 40 3.58 -5.31 -4.40
N ILE A 41 2.58 -6.18 -4.51
CA ILE A 41 2.31 -6.94 -5.74
C ILE A 41 1.98 -5.99 -6.90
N LYS A 42 1.13 -5.00 -6.67
CA LYS A 42 0.73 -4.03 -7.71
C LYS A 42 1.90 -3.17 -8.17
N GLU A 43 2.75 -2.72 -7.24
CA GLU A 43 3.94 -1.96 -7.58
C GLU A 43 4.91 -2.79 -8.44
N ARG A 44 5.14 -4.07 -8.11
CA ARG A 44 5.93 -4.98 -8.93
C ARG A 44 5.33 -5.18 -10.33
N GLN A 45 4.01 -5.34 -10.43
CA GLN A 45 3.32 -5.45 -11.72
C GLN A 45 3.52 -4.18 -12.57
N ILE A 46 3.39 -3.00 -11.97
CA ILE A 46 3.62 -1.72 -12.66
C ILE A 46 5.08 -1.62 -13.14
N ALA A 47 6.05 -2.00 -12.31
CA ALA A 47 7.45 -1.99 -12.69
C ALA A 47 7.73 -2.93 -13.87
N ALA A 48 7.22 -4.17 -13.81
CA ALA A 48 7.37 -5.15 -14.89
C ALA A 48 6.73 -4.67 -16.20
N LEU A 49 5.55 -4.04 -16.14
CA LEU A 49 4.89 -3.48 -17.32
C LEU A 49 5.67 -2.32 -17.93
N LYS A 50 6.31 -1.46 -17.11
CA LYS A 50 7.19 -0.39 -17.60
C LYS A 50 8.42 -0.95 -18.30
N GLU A 51 9.06 -1.96 -17.71
CA GLU A 51 10.21 -2.64 -18.31
C GLU A 51 9.83 -3.32 -19.64
N TYR A 52 8.72 -4.05 -19.65
CA TYR A 52 8.19 -4.69 -20.86
C TYR A 52 7.92 -3.67 -21.97
N LYS A 53 7.28 -2.54 -21.65
CA LYS A 53 7.05 -1.46 -22.61
C LYS A 53 8.36 -0.94 -23.22
N THR A 54 9.37 -0.69 -22.39
CA THR A 54 10.69 -0.24 -22.86
C THR A 54 11.35 -1.29 -23.75
N SER A 55 11.34 -2.56 -23.34
CA SER A 55 11.88 -3.67 -24.12
C SER A 55 11.18 -3.84 -25.48
N LEU A 56 9.86 -3.69 -25.50
CA LEU A 56 9.05 -3.77 -26.71
C LEU A 56 9.40 -2.63 -27.69
N ILE A 57 9.51 -1.40 -27.20
CA ILE A 57 9.93 -0.24 -28.01
C ILE A 57 11.34 -0.48 -28.58
N ASN A 58 12.29 -0.87 -27.74
CA ASN A 58 13.66 -1.15 -28.16
C ASN A 58 13.69 -2.24 -29.24
N SER A 59 12.90 -3.30 -29.07
CA SER A 59 12.84 -4.41 -30.02
C SER A 59 12.18 -4.02 -31.35
N ALA A 60 11.18 -3.14 -31.31
CA ALA A 60 10.56 -2.58 -32.51
C ALA A 60 11.52 -1.65 -33.28
N VAL A 61 12.20 -0.74 -32.57
CA VAL A 61 13.13 0.23 -33.19
C VAL A 61 14.40 -0.44 -33.71
N THR A 62 14.85 -1.52 -33.07
CA THR A 62 15.99 -2.34 -33.55
C THR A 62 15.58 -3.34 -34.64
N GLY A 63 14.31 -3.36 -35.07
CA GLY A 63 13.82 -4.23 -36.14
C GLY A 63 13.74 -5.72 -35.75
N LYS A 64 13.93 -6.06 -34.47
CA LYS A 64 13.77 -7.43 -33.95
C LYS A 64 12.31 -7.88 -33.93
N ILE A 65 11.38 -6.94 -33.91
CA ILE A 65 9.94 -7.19 -34.00
C ILE A 65 9.38 -6.29 -35.09
N LYS A 66 8.62 -6.86 -36.04
CA LYS A 66 7.90 -6.09 -37.06
C LYS A 66 6.64 -5.49 -36.44
N VAL A 67 6.55 -4.17 -36.46
CA VAL A 67 5.28 -3.45 -36.26
C VAL A 67 4.56 -3.50 -37.61
N ILE A 68 3.45 -4.25 -37.67
CA ILE A 68 2.56 -4.33 -38.84
C ILE A 68 1.58 -3.18 -38.83
#